data_AF-A0A7V8YI90-F1
#
_entry.id   AF-A0A7V8YI90-F1
#
_cell.length_a   1.000
_cell.length_b   1.000
_cell.length_c   1.000
_cell.angle_alpha   90.00
_cell.angle_beta   90.00
_cell.angle_gamma   90.00
#
_symmetry.space_group_name_H-M   'P 1'
#
loop_
_entity.id
_entity.type
_entity.pdbx_description
1 polymer ?
#
loop_
_entity_poly.entity_id
_entity_poly.type
_entity_poly.pdbx_seq_one_letter_code
_entity_poly.pdbx_strand_id
1 'polypeptide(L)'
;MVASWVRREFSGTGVTQYPPGPQLAVIQQQFGGRALLCIDVSGSMSGAPLQAAIEGGLDFLAEAGQAYYACGLVLWDTKVVNHVPTTAPASTVQAALRRAKSGGGTALAPALRRAIKELGPLKGDRVICVFGDGGIGDPAEAQRLAAEARALGIRFVVRGLGDHASASLTRVLTPEVKGEGQTVHNVEDLRQGIASMAAEVRMGRGRG
;
A
#
# COMPACT_ATOMS: atom_id res chain seq x y z
N MET A 1 48.96 -13.76 46.51
CA MET A 1 49.10 -13.92 45.05
C MET A 1 47.93 -13.19 44.38
N VAL A 2 48.22 -12.16 43.60
CA VAL A 2 47.25 -11.25 42.97
C VAL A 2 47.12 -11.62 41.50
N ALA A 3 45.92 -11.99 41.06
CA ALA A 3 45.62 -12.27 39.65
C ALA A 3 45.24 -10.96 38.94
N SER A 4 46.09 -10.54 38.01
CA SER A 4 45.92 -9.33 37.18
C SER A 4 44.84 -9.55 36.12
N TRP A 5 43.80 -8.73 36.17
CA TRP A 5 42.84 -8.59 35.07
C TRP A 5 43.44 -7.73 33.95
N VAL A 6 43.47 -8.26 32.72
CA VAL A 6 43.82 -7.49 31.51
C VAL A 6 42.59 -7.37 30.62
N ARG A 7 42.13 -6.13 30.44
CA ARG A 7 41.08 -5.73 29.50
C ARG A 7 41.71 -5.65 28.09
N ARG A 8 41.26 -6.47 27.14
CA ARG A 8 41.63 -6.32 25.72
C ARG A 8 40.63 -5.40 25.03
N GLU A 9 41.10 -4.23 24.61
CA GLU A 9 40.42 -3.39 23.64
C GLU A 9 40.57 -4.04 22.25
N PHE A 10 39.44 -4.24 21.56
CA PHE A 10 39.43 -4.58 20.14
C PHE A 10 39.26 -3.29 19.33
N SER A 11 40.35 -2.82 18.73
CA SER A 11 40.34 -1.83 17.67
C SER A 11 39.95 -2.51 16.35
N GLY A 12 38.68 -2.39 15.96
CA GLY A 12 38.18 -2.79 14.65
C GLY A 12 38.40 -1.68 13.62
N THR A 13 39.29 -1.93 12.68
CA THR A 13 39.65 -1.11 11.52
C THR A 13 38.47 -0.79 10.60
N GLY A 14 38.41 0.48 10.19
CA GLY A 14 37.67 1.09 9.07
C GLY A 14 36.65 0.25 8.32
N VAL A 15 35.36 0.56 8.53
CA VAL A 15 34.28 0.19 7.62
C VAL A 15 34.51 0.91 6.29
N THR A 16 34.94 0.17 5.26
CA THR A 16 34.99 0.65 3.88
C THR A 16 33.56 0.87 3.38
N GLN A 17 33.05 2.11 3.49
CA GLN A 17 31.83 2.51 2.81
C GLN A 17 32.14 2.66 1.31
N TYR A 18 31.90 1.59 0.55
CA TYR A 18 31.80 1.71 -0.90
C TYR A 18 30.47 2.41 -1.24
N PRO A 19 30.46 3.51 -2.01
CA PRO A 19 29.21 4.14 -2.43
C PRO A 19 28.42 3.11 -3.25
N PRO A 20 27.10 2.97 -3.00
CA PRO A 20 26.31 2.00 -3.73
C PRO A 20 26.32 2.34 -5.22
N GLY A 21 26.79 1.39 -6.02
CA GLY A 21 26.87 1.54 -7.47
C GLY A 21 25.49 1.68 -8.13
N PRO A 22 25.43 2.06 -9.42
CA PRO A 22 24.19 2.28 -10.18
C PRO A 22 23.24 1.07 -10.24
N GLN A 23 23.74 -0.13 -9.90
CA GLN A 23 22.95 -1.36 -9.80
C GLN A 23 22.06 -1.41 -8.55
N LEU A 24 22.35 -0.63 -7.48
CA LEU A 24 21.49 -0.59 -6.30
C LEU A 24 20.12 0.01 -6.63
N ALA A 25 20.07 1.05 -7.47
CA ALA A 25 18.82 1.66 -7.92
C ALA A 25 17.96 0.68 -8.75
N VAL A 26 18.61 -0.14 -9.60
CA VAL A 26 17.95 -1.18 -10.39
C VAL A 26 17.41 -2.29 -9.50
N ILE A 27 18.17 -2.70 -8.49
CA ILE A 27 17.76 -3.71 -7.51
C ILE A 27 16.62 -3.17 -6.62
N GLN A 28 16.71 -1.93 -6.16
CA GLN A 28 15.64 -1.26 -5.39
C GLN A 28 14.36 -1.08 -6.22
N GLN A 29 14.46 -0.81 -7.52
CA GLN A 29 13.30 -0.82 -8.43
C GLN A 29 12.74 -2.23 -8.68
N GLN A 30 13.58 -3.27 -8.62
CA GLN A 30 13.12 -4.67 -8.67
C GLN A 30 12.47 -5.13 -7.35
N PHE A 31 12.78 -4.47 -6.22
CA PHE A 31 12.18 -4.73 -4.92
C PHE A 31 11.07 -3.74 -4.52
N GLY A 32 10.84 -2.69 -5.32
CA GLY A 32 9.79 -1.71 -5.11
C GLY A 32 8.45 -2.22 -5.62
N GLY A 33 7.46 -2.37 -4.73
CA GLY A 33 6.12 -2.77 -5.09
C GLY A 33 5.32 -1.68 -5.82
N ARG A 34 4.11 -2.02 -6.24
CA ARG A 34 3.14 -1.09 -6.83
C ARG A 34 1.99 -0.90 -5.85
N ALA A 35 1.67 0.34 -5.52
CA ALA A 35 0.52 0.67 -4.68
C ALA A 35 -0.46 1.55 -5.45
N LEU A 36 -1.72 1.16 -5.51
CA LEU A 36 -2.77 2.00 -6.07
C LEU A 36 -3.70 2.49 -4.95
N LEU A 37 -3.67 3.80 -4.72
CA LEU A 37 -4.49 4.45 -3.72
C LEU A 37 -5.89 4.72 -4.30
N CYS A 38 -6.92 4.08 -3.77
CA CYS A 38 -8.32 4.21 -4.17
C CYS A 38 -9.08 5.01 -3.10
N ILE A 39 -9.40 6.27 -3.38
CA ILE A 39 -10.10 7.15 -2.44
C ILE A 39 -11.53 7.39 -2.88
N ASP A 40 -12.46 7.10 -1.98
CA ASP A 40 -13.87 7.46 -2.08
C ASP A 40 -14.01 8.99 -2.06
N VAL A 41 -14.64 9.53 -3.10
CA VAL A 41 -14.98 10.95 -3.23
C VAL A 41 -16.48 11.13 -3.42
N SER A 42 -17.29 10.21 -2.89
CA SER A 42 -18.75 10.31 -2.90
C SER A 42 -19.26 11.54 -2.12
N GLY A 43 -20.54 11.88 -2.30
CA GLY A 43 -21.13 13.05 -1.64
C GLY A 43 -21.05 13.02 -0.10
N SER A 44 -21.09 11.85 0.52
CA SER A 44 -20.96 11.67 1.97
C SER A 44 -19.56 11.99 2.49
N MET A 45 -18.55 11.98 1.61
CA MET A 45 -17.19 12.38 1.95
C MET A 45 -17.01 13.90 2.08
N SER A 46 -18.03 14.72 1.76
CA SER A 46 -17.92 16.18 1.78
C SER A 46 -17.47 16.74 3.13
N GLY A 47 -16.57 17.73 3.09
CA GLY A 47 -16.04 18.40 4.28
C GLY A 47 -14.90 17.62 4.95
N ALA A 48 -15.04 17.39 6.27
CA ALA A 48 -13.99 16.79 7.09
C ALA A 48 -13.56 15.37 6.65
N PRO A 49 -14.45 14.45 6.22
CA PRO A 49 -14.04 13.11 5.81
C PRO A 49 -13.10 13.11 4.60
N LEU A 50 -13.39 13.88 3.55
CA LEU A 50 -12.51 14.01 2.39
C LEU A 50 -11.18 14.67 2.76
N GLN A 51 -11.19 15.69 3.63
CA GLN A 51 -9.96 16.30 4.11
C GLN A 51 -9.06 15.28 4.83
N ALA A 52 -9.64 14.48 5.72
CA ALA A 52 -8.93 13.40 6.41
C ALA A 52 -8.42 12.30 5.44
N ALA A 53 -9.20 11.97 4.39
CA ALA A 53 -8.75 11.04 3.35
C ALA A 53 -7.58 11.60 2.53
N ILE A 54 -7.59 12.90 2.22
CA ILE A 54 -6.50 13.57 1.51
C ILE A 54 -5.25 13.56 2.37
N GLU A 55 -5.34 13.94 3.65
CA GLU A 55 -4.21 13.95 4.58
C GLU A 55 -3.63 12.54 4.77
N GLY A 56 -4.47 11.56 5.13
CA GLY A 56 -4.03 10.17 5.28
C GLY A 56 -3.50 9.55 3.99
N GLY A 57 -4.02 9.97 2.83
CA GLY A 57 -3.50 9.57 1.52
C GLY A 57 -2.13 10.17 1.22
N LEU A 58 -1.89 11.44 1.59
CA LEU A 58 -0.57 12.07 1.44
C LEU A 58 0.48 11.42 2.34
N ASP A 59 0.12 11.11 3.59
CA ASP A 59 1.00 10.39 4.52
C ASP A 59 1.35 9.01 3.96
N PHE A 60 0.34 8.27 3.47
CA PHE A 60 0.55 6.99 2.79
C PHE A 60 1.51 7.11 1.61
N LEU A 61 1.34 8.10 0.74
CA LEU A 61 2.22 8.31 -0.42
C LEU A 61 3.67 8.61 0.00
N ALA A 62 3.86 9.35 1.09
CA ALA A 62 5.19 9.63 1.62
C ALA A 62 5.87 8.37 2.17
N GLU A 63 5.15 7.57 2.95
CA GLU A 63 5.66 6.33 3.55
C GLU A 63 5.91 5.24 2.49
N ALA A 64 5.00 5.09 1.53
CA ALA A 64 5.15 4.18 0.41
C ALA A 64 6.36 4.58 -0.46
N GLY A 65 6.56 5.88 -0.71
CA GLY A 65 7.74 6.39 -1.41
C GLY A 65 9.06 6.09 -0.68
N GLN A 66 9.09 6.23 0.65
CA GLN A 66 10.25 5.84 1.46
C GLN A 66 10.53 4.33 1.40
N ALA A 67 9.48 3.54 1.21
CA ALA A 67 9.58 2.09 1.04
C ALA A 67 9.77 1.67 -0.43
N TYR A 68 10.08 2.62 -1.33
CA TYR A 68 10.34 2.42 -2.76
C TYR A 68 9.14 1.93 -3.58
N TYR A 69 7.90 2.18 -3.15
CA TYR A 69 6.70 1.84 -3.93
C TYR A 69 6.40 2.89 -5.00
N ALA A 70 6.15 2.39 -6.21
CA ALA A 70 5.57 3.18 -7.28
C ALA A 70 4.06 3.33 -7.05
N CYS A 71 3.62 4.54 -6.75
CA CYS A 71 2.24 4.82 -6.33
C CYS A 71 1.40 5.42 -7.46
N GLY A 72 0.13 5.02 -7.52
CA GLY A 72 -0.89 5.64 -8.37
C GLY A 72 -2.12 6.05 -7.56
N LEU A 73 -3.12 6.63 -8.23
CA LEU A 73 -4.35 7.11 -7.62
C LEU A 73 -5.57 6.75 -8.44
N VAL A 74 -6.65 6.34 -7.77
CA VAL A 74 -8.01 6.25 -8.28
C VAL A 74 -8.91 7.06 -7.35
N LEU A 75 -9.57 8.08 -7.88
CA LEU A 75 -10.66 8.77 -7.19
C LEU A 75 -11.98 8.22 -7.71
N TRP A 76 -12.88 7.81 -6.83
CA TRP A 76 -14.12 7.15 -7.24
C TRP A 76 -15.35 7.61 -6.46
N ASP A 77 -16.48 7.66 -7.15
CA ASP A 77 -17.82 7.89 -6.63
C ASP A 77 -18.73 6.75 -7.11
N THR A 78 -19.78 7.00 -7.89
CA THR A 78 -20.48 5.96 -8.66
C THR A 78 -19.66 5.44 -9.85
N LYS A 79 -18.57 6.12 -10.22
CA LYS A 79 -17.63 5.78 -11.30
C LYS A 79 -16.20 6.16 -10.91
N VAL A 80 -15.23 5.89 -11.79
CA VAL A 80 -13.88 6.46 -11.65
C VAL A 80 -13.90 7.92 -12.12
N VAL A 81 -13.68 8.85 -11.19
CA VAL A 81 -13.65 10.30 -11.43
C VAL A 81 -12.28 10.74 -11.93
N ASN A 82 -11.21 10.16 -11.39
CA ASN A 82 -9.85 10.44 -11.81
C ASN A 82 -8.97 9.20 -11.65
N HIS A 83 -7.97 9.06 -12.52
CA HIS A 83 -6.98 8.00 -12.45
C HIS A 83 -5.60 8.54 -12.82
N VAL A 84 -4.62 8.28 -11.95
CA VAL A 84 -3.20 8.51 -12.20
C VAL A 84 -2.48 7.16 -12.09
N PRO A 85 -1.79 6.71 -13.15
CA PRO A 85 -1.12 5.41 -13.14
C PRO A 85 0.08 5.42 -12.18
N THR A 86 0.43 4.24 -11.68
CA THR A 86 1.61 3.94 -10.85
C THR A 86 2.95 4.28 -11.52
N THR A 87 2.96 4.47 -12.84
CA THR A 87 4.14 4.92 -13.60
C THR A 87 4.31 6.43 -13.61
N ALA A 88 3.33 7.20 -13.14
CA ALA A 88 3.42 8.64 -13.08
C ALA A 88 4.37 9.11 -11.97
N PRO A 89 4.95 10.31 -12.09
CA PRO A 89 5.71 10.92 -11.00
C PRO A 89 4.86 11.07 -9.74
N ALA A 90 5.47 10.84 -8.57
CA ALA A 90 4.78 10.98 -7.28
C ALA A 90 4.14 12.38 -7.09
N SER A 91 4.75 13.43 -7.63
CA SER A 91 4.21 14.79 -7.61
C SER A 91 2.88 14.92 -8.36
N THR A 92 2.70 14.18 -9.47
CA THR A 92 1.42 14.13 -10.22
C THR A 92 0.33 13.48 -9.39
N VAL A 93 0.65 12.39 -8.70
CA VAL A 93 -0.28 11.67 -7.82
C VAL A 93 -0.72 12.57 -6.66
N GLN A 94 0.24 13.21 -5.97
CA GLN A 94 -0.03 14.15 -4.88
C GLN A 94 -0.85 15.36 -5.33
N ALA A 95 -0.54 15.93 -6.50
CA ALA A 95 -1.28 17.05 -7.05
C ALA A 95 -2.73 16.68 -7.43
N ALA A 96 -2.95 15.47 -7.94
CA ALA A 96 -4.29 14.96 -8.23
C ALA A 96 -5.08 14.72 -6.94
N LEU A 97 -4.45 14.14 -5.93
CA LEU A 97 -5.08 13.89 -4.62
C LEU A 97 -5.52 15.20 -3.95
N ARG A 98 -4.66 16.23 -3.93
CA ARG A 98 -4.99 17.56 -3.38
C ARG A 98 -6.13 18.28 -4.10
N ARG A 99 -6.45 17.87 -5.34
CA ARG A 99 -7.56 18.43 -6.14
C ARG A 99 -8.82 17.58 -6.06
N ALA A 100 -8.84 16.52 -5.25
CA ALA A 100 -10.01 15.70 -5.05
C ALA A 100 -11.21 16.54 -4.57
N LYS A 101 -12.39 16.24 -5.09
CA LYS A 101 -13.64 16.92 -4.74
C LYS A 101 -14.71 15.87 -4.54
N SER A 102 -15.50 16.02 -3.48
CA SER A 102 -16.63 15.13 -3.19
C SER A 102 -17.78 15.38 -4.17
N GLY A 103 -18.46 14.32 -4.60
CA GLY A 103 -19.65 14.38 -5.43
C GLY A 103 -20.14 12.98 -5.81
N GLY A 104 -21.36 12.89 -6.35
CA GLY A 104 -21.92 11.62 -6.80
C GLY A 104 -22.34 10.67 -5.67
N GLY A 105 -22.66 9.43 -6.04
CA GLY A 105 -22.98 8.34 -5.11
C GLY A 105 -21.75 7.49 -4.81
N THR A 106 -21.95 6.27 -4.32
CA THR A 106 -20.85 5.39 -3.90
C THR A 106 -20.99 4.02 -4.55
N ALA A 107 -20.06 3.66 -5.44
CA ALA A 107 -19.92 2.32 -6.00
C ALA A 107 -18.44 1.94 -6.12
N LEU A 108 -18.00 0.95 -5.33
CA LEU A 108 -16.59 0.56 -5.24
C LEU A 108 -16.11 -0.25 -6.45
N ALA A 109 -17.02 -0.98 -7.10
CA ALA A 109 -16.68 -1.91 -8.18
C ALA A 109 -15.94 -1.28 -9.39
N PRO A 110 -16.32 -0.09 -9.90
CA PRO A 110 -15.53 0.64 -10.90
C PRO A 110 -14.06 0.88 -10.50
N ALA A 111 -13.81 1.24 -9.23
CA ALA A 111 -12.46 1.46 -8.73
C ALA A 111 -11.65 0.15 -8.69
N LEU A 112 -12.25 -0.93 -8.20
CA LEU A 112 -11.61 -2.26 -8.19
C LEU A 112 -11.29 -2.75 -9.60
N ARG A 113 -12.22 -2.62 -10.56
CA ARG A 113 -11.96 -2.96 -11.97
C ARG A 113 -10.79 -2.19 -12.55
N ARG A 114 -10.71 -0.88 -12.27
CA ARG A 114 -9.58 -0.05 -12.73
C ARG A 114 -8.28 -0.50 -12.08
N ALA A 115 -8.31 -0.82 -10.79
CA ALA A 115 -7.15 -1.27 -10.06
C ALA A 115 -6.62 -2.62 -10.56
N ILE A 116 -7.51 -3.60 -10.77
CA ILE A 116 -7.17 -4.91 -11.35
C ILE A 116 -6.60 -4.75 -12.76
N LYS A 117 -7.21 -3.90 -13.60
CA LYS A 117 -6.71 -3.65 -14.96
C LYS A 117 -5.29 -3.09 -14.96
N GLU A 118 -4.96 -2.23 -14.00
CA GLU A 118 -3.62 -1.65 -13.92
C GLU A 118 -2.60 -2.59 -13.29
N LEU A 119 -2.94 -3.21 -12.15
CA LEU A 119 -2.00 -4.00 -11.37
C LEU A 119 -1.90 -5.45 -11.87
N GLY A 120 -2.98 -6.03 -12.39
CA GLY A 120 -3.05 -7.44 -12.79
C GLY A 120 -1.95 -7.90 -13.76
N PRO A 121 -1.59 -7.12 -14.80
CA PRO A 121 -0.50 -7.48 -15.71
C PRO A 121 0.90 -7.40 -15.08
N LEU A 122 1.06 -6.72 -13.95
CA LEU A 122 2.35 -6.44 -13.33
C LEU A 122 2.83 -7.61 -12.47
N LYS A 123 4.15 -7.68 -12.25
CA LYS A 123 4.81 -8.65 -11.35
C LYS A 123 5.33 -7.95 -10.09
N GLY A 124 5.82 -8.70 -9.11
CA GLY A 124 6.27 -8.17 -7.82
C GLY A 124 5.13 -7.96 -6.82
N ASP A 125 5.36 -7.18 -5.77
CA ASP A 125 4.31 -6.85 -4.81
C ASP A 125 3.34 -5.81 -5.37
N ARG A 126 2.04 -6.06 -5.20
CA ARG A 126 0.96 -5.24 -5.75
C ARG A 126 -0.09 -5.05 -4.67
N VAL A 127 -0.43 -3.79 -4.41
CA VAL A 127 -1.32 -3.42 -3.31
C VAL A 127 -2.39 -2.46 -3.81
N ILE A 128 -3.63 -2.74 -3.45
CA ILE A 128 -4.76 -1.82 -3.58
C ILE A 128 -5.08 -1.27 -2.21
N CYS A 129 -4.96 0.04 -2.04
CA CYS A 129 -5.24 0.72 -0.78
C CYS A 129 -6.59 1.45 -0.88
N VAL A 130 -7.62 0.99 -0.18
CA VAL A 130 -8.97 1.58 -0.25
C VAL A 130 -9.23 2.46 0.96
N PHE A 131 -9.58 3.72 0.71
CA PHE A 131 -9.95 4.73 1.70
C PHE A 131 -11.39 5.17 1.44
N GLY A 132 -12.27 5.06 2.44
CA GLY A 132 -13.66 5.48 2.29
C GLY A 132 -14.45 5.45 3.60
N ASP A 133 -15.69 5.94 3.56
CA ASP A 133 -16.59 6.03 4.72
C ASP A 133 -17.49 4.79 4.90
N GLY A 134 -17.32 3.76 4.06
CA GLY A 134 -18.00 2.48 4.17
C GLY A 134 -19.08 2.22 3.11
N GLY A 135 -19.34 3.17 2.21
CA GLY A 135 -20.19 2.91 1.05
C GLY A 135 -19.51 1.98 0.05
N ILE A 136 -20.25 0.96 -0.43
CA ILE A 136 -19.70 -0.08 -1.33
C ILE A 136 -20.49 -0.19 -2.63
N GLY A 137 -21.77 0.20 -2.61
CA GLY A 137 -22.71 -0.06 -3.70
C GLY A 137 -23.17 -1.51 -3.64
N ASP A 138 -22.86 -2.30 -4.68
CA ASP A 138 -23.15 -3.73 -4.75
C ASP A 138 -22.04 -4.57 -4.04
N PRO A 139 -22.32 -5.15 -2.87
CA PRO A 139 -21.31 -5.90 -2.12
C PRO A 139 -20.91 -7.22 -2.79
N ALA A 140 -21.83 -7.87 -3.52
CA ALA A 140 -21.55 -9.15 -4.16
C ALA A 140 -20.60 -8.96 -5.35
N GLU A 141 -20.80 -7.90 -6.13
CA GLU A 141 -19.86 -7.52 -7.18
C GLU A 141 -18.48 -7.13 -6.61
N ALA A 142 -18.45 -6.32 -5.55
CA ALA A 142 -17.20 -5.93 -4.90
C ALA A 142 -16.43 -7.14 -4.35
N GLN A 143 -17.11 -8.10 -3.73
CA GLN A 143 -16.51 -9.36 -3.25
C GLN A 143 -15.92 -10.19 -4.40
N ARG A 144 -16.64 -10.32 -5.52
CA ARG A 144 -16.15 -11.04 -6.71
C ARG A 144 -14.87 -10.42 -7.25
N LEU A 145 -14.83 -9.09 -7.39
CA LEU A 145 -13.65 -8.37 -7.85
C LEU A 145 -12.49 -8.45 -6.85
N ALA A 146 -12.78 -8.40 -5.55
CA ALA A 146 -11.75 -8.59 -4.53
C ALA A 146 -11.15 -10.00 -4.59
N ALA A 147 -11.97 -11.03 -4.82
CA ALA A 147 -11.48 -12.40 -5.02
C ALA A 147 -10.61 -12.52 -6.29
N GLU A 148 -11.01 -11.89 -7.39
CA GLU A 148 -10.22 -11.81 -8.63
C GLU A 148 -8.85 -11.15 -8.39
N ALA A 149 -8.83 -10.00 -7.71
CA ALA A 149 -7.60 -9.31 -7.36
C ALA A 149 -6.68 -10.18 -6.49
N ARG A 150 -7.23 -10.88 -5.47
CA ARG A 150 -6.45 -11.81 -4.64
C ARG A 150 -5.90 -13.00 -5.43
N ALA A 151 -6.68 -13.56 -6.35
CA ALA A 151 -6.23 -14.63 -7.25
C ALA A 151 -5.06 -14.18 -8.15
N LEU A 152 -4.97 -12.88 -8.47
CA LEU A 152 -3.84 -12.26 -9.16
C LEU A 152 -2.67 -11.92 -8.22
N GLY A 153 -2.73 -12.30 -6.94
CA GLY A 153 -1.72 -11.99 -5.93
C GLY A 153 -1.65 -10.50 -5.57
N ILE A 154 -2.76 -9.76 -5.72
CA ILE A 154 -2.86 -8.36 -5.31
C ILE A 154 -3.41 -8.31 -3.88
N ARG A 155 -2.70 -7.60 -3.00
CA ARG A 155 -3.08 -7.43 -1.58
C ARG A 155 -3.98 -6.21 -1.41
N PHE A 156 -4.77 -6.21 -0.34
CA PHE A 156 -5.62 -5.08 0.04
C PHE A 156 -5.14 -4.45 1.33
N VAL A 157 -5.09 -3.11 1.34
CA VAL A 157 -5.00 -2.28 2.55
C VAL A 157 -6.31 -1.52 2.63
N VAL A 158 -7.01 -1.59 3.75
CA VAL A 158 -8.33 -0.96 3.89
C VAL A 158 -8.30 0.01 5.06
N ARG A 159 -8.66 1.26 4.82
CA ARG A 159 -8.83 2.27 5.85
C ARG A 159 -10.21 2.91 5.76
N GLY A 160 -11.04 2.63 6.74
CA GLY A 160 -12.31 3.32 6.90
C GLY A 160 -12.13 4.64 7.65
N LEU A 161 -12.87 5.67 7.24
CA LEU A 161 -13.03 6.89 8.02
C LEU A 161 -14.02 6.63 9.16
N GLY A 162 -13.54 5.94 10.19
CA GLY A 162 -14.31 5.48 11.35
C GLY A 162 -14.41 3.95 11.46
N ASP A 163 -14.81 3.47 12.63
CA ASP A 163 -14.80 2.05 12.96
C ASP A 163 -15.81 1.25 12.13
N HIS A 164 -17.00 1.81 11.88
CA HIS A 164 -18.05 1.18 11.07
C HIS A 164 -17.67 1.09 9.58
N ALA A 165 -17.00 2.12 9.06
CA ALA A 165 -16.50 2.17 7.69
C ALA A 165 -15.45 1.08 7.46
N SER A 166 -14.50 0.96 8.41
CA SER A 166 -13.40 -0.01 8.36
C SER A 166 -13.94 -1.44 8.38
N ALA A 167 -14.90 -1.72 9.27
CA ALA A 167 -15.49 -3.06 9.37
C ALA A 167 -16.24 -3.47 8.10
N SER A 168 -17.00 -2.55 7.49
CA SER A 168 -17.78 -2.84 6.28
C SER A 168 -16.88 -3.10 5.07
N LEU A 169 -15.88 -2.25 4.83
CA LEU A 169 -14.94 -2.40 3.73
C LEU A 169 -14.07 -3.66 3.90
N THR A 170 -13.58 -3.92 5.12
CA THR A 170 -12.79 -5.13 5.43
C THR A 170 -13.60 -6.39 5.17
N ARG A 171 -14.85 -6.45 5.63
CA ARG A 171 -15.71 -7.64 5.40
C ARG A 171 -15.92 -7.96 3.92
N VAL A 172 -16.00 -6.94 3.06
CA VAL A 172 -16.23 -7.13 1.61
C VAL A 172 -14.93 -7.44 0.86
N LEU A 173 -13.85 -6.74 1.20
CA LEU A 173 -12.59 -6.84 0.47
C LEU A 173 -11.71 -7.99 0.96
N THR A 174 -11.87 -8.41 2.22
CA THR A 174 -11.11 -9.49 2.87
C THR A 174 -12.01 -10.45 3.68
N PRO A 175 -13.05 -11.06 3.08
CA PRO A 175 -14.04 -11.89 3.80
C PRO A 175 -13.48 -13.19 4.41
N GLU A 176 -12.36 -13.71 3.91
CA GLU A 176 -11.83 -15.04 4.27
C GLU A 176 -10.76 -15.00 5.38
N VAL A 177 -10.42 -13.83 5.91
CA VAL A 177 -9.31 -13.71 6.86
C VAL A 177 -9.79 -13.94 8.30
N LYS A 178 -9.89 -15.22 8.67
CA LYS A 178 -9.69 -15.71 10.05
C LYS A 178 -8.44 -16.59 10.05
N GLY A 179 -7.28 -15.99 9.87
CA GLY A 179 -5.98 -16.68 9.79
C GLY A 179 -5.15 -16.24 8.58
N GLU A 180 -3.97 -15.69 8.85
CA GLU A 180 -2.79 -15.49 7.97
C GLU A 180 -2.96 -14.85 6.56
N GLY A 181 -4.12 -14.29 6.22
CA GLY A 181 -4.26 -13.37 5.08
C GLY A 181 -4.02 -11.93 5.53
N GLN A 182 -2.83 -11.37 5.26
CA GLN A 182 -2.40 -10.03 5.69
C GLN A 182 -3.47 -8.94 5.52
N THR A 183 -4.23 -8.67 6.58
CA THR A 183 -4.95 -7.42 6.70
C THR A 183 -3.96 -6.43 7.28
N VAL A 184 -3.45 -5.55 6.41
CA VAL A 184 -2.52 -4.50 6.77
C VAL A 184 -3.36 -3.35 7.31
N HIS A 185 -3.41 -3.23 8.63
CA HIS A 185 -4.29 -2.28 9.32
C HIS A 185 -3.65 -0.89 9.44
N ASN A 186 -2.35 -0.76 9.17
CA ASN A 186 -1.64 0.52 9.11
C ASN A 186 -0.52 0.49 8.05
N VAL A 187 0.09 1.64 7.75
CA VAL A 187 1.25 1.71 6.83
C VAL A 187 2.52 1.13 7.48
N GLU A 188 2.51 0.97 8.80
CA GLU A 188 3.55 0.28 9.55
C GLU A 188 3.55 -1.23 9.29
N ASP A 189 2.40 -1.82 8.97
CA ASP A 189 2.16 -3.21 8.57
C ASP A 189 2.52 -3.38 7.09
N LEU A 190 2.43 -2.29 6.29
CA LEU A 190 3.03 -2.27 4.96
C LEU A 190 4.55 -2.33 5.11
N ARG A 191 5.15 -1.53 6.01
CA ARG A 191 6.58 -1.63 6.35
C ARG A 191 6.95 -3.00 6.91
N GLN A 192 6.14 -3.61 7.78
CA GLN A 192 6.38 -4.96 8.30
C GLN A 192 6.19 -6.04 7.24
N GLY A 193 5.22 -5.89 6.34
CA GLY A 193 5.04 -6.78 5.17
C GLY A 193 6.20 -6.68 4.19
N ILE A 194 6.79 -5.50 4.03
CA ILE A 194 8.02 -5.29 3.26
C ILE A 194 9.23 -5.88 4.00
N ALA A 195 9.32 -5.68 5.31
CA ALA A 195 10.39 -6.21 6.15
C ALA A 195 10.35 -7.75 6.24
N SER A 196 9.17 -8.35 6.31
CA SER A 196 8.99 -9.80 6.35
C SER A 196 9.40 -10.44 5.02
N MET A 197 9.08 -9.83 3.87
CA MET A 197 9.58 -10.31 2.58
C MET A 197 11.10 -10.13 2.42
N ALA A 198 11.66 -9.01 2.89
CA ALA A 198 13.12 -8.83 2.91
C ALA A 198 13.82 -9.88 3.81
N ALA A 199 13.14 -10.36 4.86
CA ALA A 199 13.62 -11.43 5.73
C ALA A 199 13.43 -12.83 5.09
N GLU A 200 12.32 -13.09 4.42
CA GLU A 200 12.05 -14.34 3.69
C GLU A 200 13.03 -14.56 2.52
N VAL A 201 13.38 -13.50 1.79
CA VAL A 201 14.41 -13.55 0.74
C VAL A 201 15.81 -13.83 1.32
N ARG A 202 16.10 -13.37 2.55
CA ARG A 202 17.34 -13.73 3.26
C ARG A 202 17.36 -15.19 3.71
N MET A 203 16.22 -15.73 4.14
CA MET A 203 16.11 -17.13 4.58
C MET A 203 16.02 -18.12 3.41
N GLY A 204 15.51 -17.70 2.25
CA GLY A 204 15.46 -18.51 1.03
C GLY A 204 16.82 -18.70 0.32
N ARG A 205 17.87 -17.97 0.74
CA ARG A 205 19.23 -18.08 0.18
C ARG A 205 20.14 -19.06 0.94
N GLY A 206 19.56 -19.90 1.81
CA GLY A 206 20.25 -20.92 2.60
C GLY A 206 19.86 -22.38 2.28
N ARG A 207 18.98 -22.63 1.30
CA ARG A 207 18.63 -23.98 0.82
C ARG A 207 18.45 -23.98 -0.69
N GLY A 208 19.46 -24.46 -1.40
CA GLY A 208 19.47 -24.63 -2.86
C GLY A 208 20.86 -24.41 -3.42
#